data_AF-A0A0R2KJV0-F1
#
_entry.id   AF-A0A0R2KJV0-F1
#
_cell.length_a   1.000
_cell.length_b   1.000
_cell.length_c   1.000
_cell.angle_alpha   90.00
_cell.angle_beta   90.00
_cell.angle_gamma   90.00
#
_symmetry.space_group_name_H-M   'P 1'
#
loop_
_entity.id
_entity.type
_entity.pdbx_description
1 polymer ?
#
loop_
_entity_poly.entity_id
_entity_poly.type
_entity_poly.pdbx_seq_one_letter_code
_entity_poly.pdbx_strand_id
1 'polypeptide(L)'
;MRCYISWYDFTKEIYRQAGYDTKVTPVTTAEYGLSKAVRPFNSRLDKSKLVKNGFKPLPLWTDVVSRYLEILKKQGFFDELDNK
;
A
#
# COMPACT_ATOMS: atom_id res chain seq x y z
N MET A 1 -10.71 8.59 -12.27
CA MET A 1 -9.59 8.15 -11.40
C MET A 1 -10.16 7.49 -10.14
N ARG A 2 -10.30 6.17 -10.14
CA ARG A 2 -10.83 5.42 -8.99
C ARG A 2 -9.74 5.32 -7.92
N CYS A 3 -9.83 6.12 -6.87
CA CYS A 3 -8.91 6.08 -5.72
C CYS A 3 -9.39 5.07 -4.66
N TYR A 4 -10.03 3.98 -5.06
CA TYR A 4 -10.45 2.90 -4.16
C TYR A 4 -9.36 1.83 -4.15
N ILE A 5 -8.89 1.47 -2.96
CA ILE A 5 -7.83 0.49 -2.75
C ILE A 5 -8.17 -0.29 -1.48
N SER A 6 -7.96 -1.61 -1.51
CA SER A 6 -8.01 -2.49 -0.35
C SER A 6 -6.59 -2.89 0.10
N TRP A 7 -6.47 -3.52 1.27
CA TRP A 7 -5.19 -4.13 1.69
C TRP A 7 -4.69 -5.16 0.69
N TYR A 8 -5.61 -5.89 0.06
CA TYR A 8 -5.28 -6.84 -1.00
C TYR A 8 -4.62 -6.16 -2.20
N ASP A 9 -5.21 -5.07 -2.70
CA ASP A 9 -4.67 -4.32 -3.84
C ASP A 9 -3.30 -3.71 -3.51
N PHE A 10 -3.15 -3.20 -2.28
CA PHE A 10 -1.89 -2.64 -1.79
C PHE A 10 -0.77 -3.68 -1.77
N THR A 11 -1.02 -4.86 -1.18
CA THR A 11 -0.05 -5.95 -1.13
C THR A 11 0.31 -6.47 -2.51
N LYS A 12 -0.67 -6.63 -3.41
CA LYS A 12 -0.41 -7.04 -4.79
C LYS A 12 0.51 -6.08 -5.52
N GLU A 13 0.30 -4.79 -5.35
CA GLU A 13 1.15 -3.80 -6.01
C GLU A 13 2.56 -3.79 -5.44
N ILE A 14 2.72 -3.93 -4.12
CA ILE A 14 4.04 -4.10 -3.50
C ILE A 14 4.76 -5.30 -4.11
N TYR A 15 4.09 -6.45 -4.21
CA TYR A 15 4.71 -7.67 -4.74
C TYR A 15 5.09 -7.50 -6.21
N ARG A 16 4.18 -6.92 -7.01
CA ARG A 16 4.43 -6.63 -8.43
C ARG A 16 5.64 -5.71 -8.62
N GLN A 17 5.79 -4.68 -7.80
CA GLN A 17 6.90 -3.72 -7.90
C GLN A 17 8.21 -4.25 -7.29
N ALA A 18 8.13 -5.10 -6.26
CA ALA A 18 9.28 -5.75 -5.64
C ALA A 18 9.80 -6.96 -6.43
N GLY A 19 9.04 -7.47 -7.41
CA GLY A 19 9.42 -8.60 -8.24
C GLY A 19 9.09 -9.97 -7.63
N TYR A 20 8.20 -10.03 -6.64
CA TYR A 20 7.77 -11.30 -6.03
C TYR A 20 6.67 -11.97 -6.86
N ASP A 21 6.77 -13.29 -7.02
CA ASP A 21 5.82 -14.16 -7.72
C ASP A 21 4.76 -14.79 -6.79
N THR A 22 4.95 -14.65 -5.47
CA THR A 22 4.04 -15.16 -4.45
C THR A 22 2.59 -14.74 -4.71
N LYS A 23 1.69 -15.74 -4.75
CA LYS A 23 0.26 -15.52 -4.98
C LYS A 23 -0.40 -14.83 -3.78
N VAL A 24 -0.87 -13.60 -3.99
CA VAL A 24 -1.72 -12.88 -3.02
C VAL A 24 -3.17 -13.31 -3.21
N THR A 25 -3.79 -13.87 -2.18
CA THR A 25 -5.19 -14.31 -2.18
C THR A 25 -6.06 -13.32 -1.39
N PRO A 26 -7.15 -12.78 -1.97
CA PRO A 26 -8.04 -11.89 -1.24
C PRO A 26 -8.84 -12.68 -0.19
N VAL A 27 -9.07 -12.05 0.95
CA VAL A 27 -9.96 -12.57 2.00
C VAL A 27 -10.84 -11.44 2.54
N THR A 28 -12.03 -11.79 2.98
CA THR A 28 -12.97 -10.90 3.67
C THR A 28 -12.55 -10.71 5.13
N THR A 29 -13.08 -9.66 5.78
CA THR A 29 -12.85 -9.45 7.22
C THR A 29 -13.35 -10.62 8.06
N ALA A 30 -14.43 -11.29 7.65
CA ALA A 30 -14.95 -12.48 8.32
C ALA A 30 -13.98 -13.67 8.22
N GLU A 31 -13.40 -13.90 7.04
CA GLU A 31 -12.42 -14.98 6.80
C GLU A 31 -11.09 -14.74 7.52
N TYR A 32 -10.67 -13.48 7.68
CA TYR A 32 -9.41 -13.13 8.35
C TYR A 32 -9.45 -13.37 9.88
N GLY A 33 -10.64 -13.48 10.47
CA GLY A 33 -10.82 -13.79 11.89
C GLY A 33 -10.98 -12.56 12.80
N LEU A 34 -11.06 -12.81 14.11
CA LEU A 34 -11.40 -11.83 15.13
C LEU A 34 -10.30 -10.77 15.32
N SER A 35 -10.46 -9.63 14.65
CA SER A 35 -9.80 -8.40 15.06
C SER A 35 -10.39 -7.93 16.40
N LYS A 36 -9.58 -7.81 17.46
CA LYS A 36 -10.01 -7.24 18.75
C LYS A 36 -10.53 -5.80 18.63
N ALA A 37 -10.16 -5.10 17.55
CA ALA A 37 -10.59 -3.73 17.27
C ALA A 37 -11.51 -3.65 16.05
N VAL A 38 -12.55 -2.84 16.12
CA VAL A 38 -13.43 -2.56 14.98
C VAL A 38 -12.67 -1.72 13.95
N ARG A 39 -12.65 -2.16 12.70
CA ARG A 39 -12.03 -1.44 11.58
C ARG A 39 -13.12 -0.82 10.70
N PRO A 40 -12.99 0.45 10.30
CA PRO A 40 -13.94 1.05 9.37
C PRO A 40 -13.81 0.38 7.99
N PHE A 41 -14.96 0.21 7.31
CA PHE A 41 -14.99 -0.36 5.96
C PHE A 41 -14.23 0.50 4.93
N ASN A 42 -14.21 1.82 5.13
CA ASN A 42 -13.50 2.76 4.28
C ASN A 42 -12.85 3.85 5.15
N SER A 43 -11.53 3.90 5.15
CA SER A 43 -10.72 4.88 5.88
C SER A 43 -10.13 5.97 4.97
N ARG A 44 -10.66 6.14 3.75
CA ARG A 44 -10.18 7.17 2.82
C ARG A 44 -10.48 8.58 3.36
N LEU A 45 -9.45 9.42 3.32
CA LEU A 45 -9.55 10.82 3.69
C LEU A 45 -9.87 11.68 2.46
N ASP A 46 -10.78 12.65 2.64
CA ASP A 46 -11.01 13.69 1.64
C ASP A 46 -9.82 14.64 1.58
N LYS A 47 -9.34 14.91 0.37
CA LYS A 47 -8.19 15.78 0.11
C LYS A 47 -8.60 17.13 -0.48
N SER A 48 -9.91 17.42 -0.60
CA SER A 48 -10.39 18.66 -1.21
C SER A 48 -9.85 19.92 -0.53
N LYS A 49 -9.69 19.90 0.80
CA LYS A 49 -9.11 21.02 1.56
C LYS A 49 -7.66 21.32 1.19
N LEU A 50 -6.84 20.32 0.85
CA LEU A 50 -5.46 20.56 0.42
C LEU A 50 -5.44 21.39 -0.86
N VAL A 51 -6.24 20.97 -1.85
CA VAL A 51 -6.33 21.66 -3.15
C VAL A 51 -6.89 23.08 -2.97
N LYS A 52 -7.95 23.24 -2.17
CA LYS A 52 -8.56 24.55 -1.88
C LYS A 52 -7.59 25.55 -1.25
N ASN A 53 -6.59 25.07 -0.50
CA ASN A 53 -5.57 25.90 0.14
C ASN A 53 -4.27 26.01 -0.70
N GLY A 54 -4.31 25.67 -2.00
CA GLY A 54 -3.18 25.85 -2.91
C GLY A 54 -2.10 24.76 -2.84
N PHE A 55 -2.31 23.68 -2.07
CA PHE A 55 -1.37 22.56 -2.05
C PHE A 55 -1.52 21.71 -3.32
N LYS A 56 -0.38 21.28 -3.86
CA LYS A 56 -0.36 20.32 -4.97
C LYS A 56 -0.87 18.96 -4.49
N PRO A 57 -1.75 18.27 -5.24
CA PRO A 57 -2.18 16.93 -4.91
C PRO A 57 -0.97 15.99 -4.74
N LEU A 58 -1.05 15.12 -3.73
CA LEU A 58 -0.11 14.02 -3.59
C LEU A 58 -0.11 13.14 -4.86
N PRO A 59 1.04 12.55 -5.23
CA PRO A 59 1.13 11.63 -6.35
C PRO A 59 0.24 10.39 -6.12
N LEU A 60 0.12 9.56 -7.15
CA LEU A 60 -0.60 8.29 -7.00
C LEU A 60 0.12 7.43 -5.95
N TRP A 61 -0.65 6.65 -5.20
CA TRP A 61 -0.09 5.83 -4.13
C TRP A 61 0.90 4.79 -4.68
N THR A 62 0.70 4.31 -5.91
CA THR A 62 1.60 3.40 -6.63
C THR A 62 2.99 4.02 -6.84
N ASP A 63 3.06 5.32 -7.11
CA ASP A 63 4.31 6.05 -7.29
C ASP A 63 5.06 6.14 -5.94
N VAL A 64 4.32 6.34 -4.85
CA VAL A 64 4.89 6.39 -3.50
C VAL A 64 5.43 5.01 -3.09
N VAL A 65 4.73 3.92 -3.42
CA VAL A 65 5.23 2.55 -3.21
C VAL A 65 6.56 2.35 -3.93
N SER A 66 6.64 2.74 -5.20
CA SER A 66 7.88 2.61 -5.99
C SER A 66 9.03 3.36 -5.34
N ARG A 67 8.80 4.62 -4.97
CA ARG A 67 9.81 5.44 -4.29
C ARG A 67 10.29 4.82 -2.98
N TYR A 68 9.38 4.25 -2.20
CA TYR A 68 9.73 3.64 -0.93
C TYR A 68 10.52 2.33 -1.11
N LEU A 69 10.14 1.49 -2.08
CA LEU A 69 10.90 0.29 -2.42
C LEU A 69 12.33 0.62 -2.87
N GLU A 70 12.51 1.68 -3.65
CA GLU A 70 13.85 2.14 -4.04
C GLU A 70 14.69 2.65 -2.85
N ILE A 71 14.06 3.26 -1.85
CA ILE A 71 14.75 3.64 -0.60
C ILE A 71 15.22 2.38 0.14
N LEU A 72 14.36 1.37 0.27
CA LEU A 72 14.71 0.10 0.92
C LEU A 72 15.87 -0.60 0.19
N LYS A 73 15.86 -0.64 -1.15
CA LYS A 73 16.97 -1.18 -1.95
C LYS A 73 18.28 -0.44 -1.67
N LYS A 74 18.26 0.89 -1.67
CA LYS A 74 19.46 1.70 -1.38
C LYS A 74 19.98 1.52 0.03
N GLN A 75 19.11 1.14 0.97
CA GLN A 75 19.48 0.83 2.35
C GLN A 75 19.98 -0.60 2.54
N GLY A 76 20.08 -1.41 1.48
CA GLY A 76 20.54 -2.80 1.56
C GLY A 76 19.52 -3.77 2.17
N PHE A 77 18.27 -3.34 2.36
CA PHE A 77 17.25 -4.16 3.03
C PHE A 77 17.03 -5.52 2.36
N PHE A 78 17.03 -5.55 1.02
CA PHE A 78 16.83 -6.80 0.28
C PHE A 78 18.08 -7.69 0.30
N ASP A 79 19.27 -7.11 0.33
CA ASP A 79 20.53 -7.86 0.46
C ASP A 79 20.60 -8.58 1.81
N GLU A 80 20.09 -7.97 2.88
CA GLU A 80 20.00 -8.60 4.22
C GLU A 80 18.99 -9.74 4.28
N LEU A 81 17.94 -9.71 3.46
CA LEU A 81 16.92 -10.76 3.39
C LEU A 81 17.42 -11.99 2.64
N ASP A 82 18.16 -11.81 1.55
CA ASP A 82 18.66 -12.90 0.71
C ASP A 82 19.85 -13.64 1.35
N ASN A 83 20.49 -13.05 2.36
CA ASN A 83 21.59 -13.64 3.12
C ASN A 83 21.15 -14.36 4.41
N LYS A 84 19.84 -14.58 4.61
CA LYS A 84 19.28 -15.32 5.75
C LYS A 84 18.67 -16.66 5.36
#